data_AF-A0A7K1Z7W8-F1
#
_entry.id   AF-A0A7K1Z7W8-F1
#
_cell.length_a   1.000
_cell.length_b   1.000
_cell.length_c   1.000
_cell.angle_alpha   90.00
_cell.angle_beta   90.00
_cell.angle_gamma   90.00
#
_symmetry.space_group_name_H-M   'P 1'
#
loop_
_entity.id
_entity.type
_entity.pdbx_description
1 polymer ?
#
loop_
_entity_poly.entity_id
_entity_poly.type
_entity_poly.pdbx_seq_one_letter_code
_entity_poly.pdbx_strand_id
1 'polypeptide(L)'
;MATFNAERRVFDRLRADCSDEVRTQYENAIRVLLERYNTTIYENRFVVGGAVEVFTCAILRSVGIDCTLYSSQEAKGDILLPGGKQVSIKGSFTGKRQGVILMNKRGGGTREWDTATLFVVSNVGIVYGTPAMVGPDDVKDVGDSLVLRYPGLASLIADPANVIPMDIAVKQPTEMTGFSHKASAAVARQVLFETKADALLSAFPT
;
A
#
# COMPACT_ATOMS: atom_id res chain seq x y z
N MET A 1 -6.42 -25.02 -6.04
CA MET A 1 -6.31 -23.75 -5.29
C MET A 1 -4.83 -23.41 -5.16
N ALA A 2 -4.43 -22.17 -5.45
CA ALA A 2 -3.06 -21.74 -5.20
C ALA A 2 -2.79 -21.76 -3.69
N THR A 3 -1.66 -22.33 -3.27
CA THR A 3 -1.26 -22.37 -1.86
C THR A 3 -0.36 -21.16 -1.56
N PHE A 4 -0.85 -20.26 -0.71
CA PHE A 4 -0.13 -19.02 -0.32
C PHE A 4 0.83 -19.23 0.86
N ASN A 5 1.39 -20.44 1.00
CA ASN A 5 2.17 -20.83 2.17
C ASN A 5 3.49 -20.04 2.29
N ALA A 6 4.09 -19.64 1.17
CA ALA A 6 5.34 -18.89 1.18
C ALA A 6 5.11 -17.43 1.60
N GLU A 7 4.06 -16.82 1.08
CA GLU A 7 3.60 -15.47 1.40
C GLU A 7 3.17 -15.39 2.87
N ARG A 8 2.47 -16.43 3.36
CA ARG A 8 2.11 -16.56 4.77
C ARG A 8 3.35 -16.64 5.68
N ARG A 9 4.35 -17.47 5.33
CA ARG A 9 5.60 -17.55 6.10
C ARG A 9 6.36 -16.22 6.14
N VAL A 10 6.35 -15.48 5.03
CA VAL A 10 6.92 -14.11 4.96
C VAL A 10 6.21 -13.18 5.94
N PHE A 11 4.88 -13.19 5.95
CA PHE A 11 4.09 -12.40 6.87
C PHE A 11 4.34 -12.80 8.34
N ASP A 12 4.31 -14.10 8.65
CA ASP A 12 4.54 -14.61 10.00
C ASP A 12 5.94 -14.25 10.51
N ARG A 13 6.96 -14.28 9.64
CA ARG A 13 8.32 -13.84 9.97
C ARG A 13 8.38 -12.35 10.25
N LEU A 14 7.77 -11.51 9.40
CA LEU A 14 7.67 -10.08 9.66
C LEU A 14 6.97 -9.81 11.01
N ARG A 15 5.89 -10.54 11.30
CA ARG A 15 5.16 -10.41 12.56
C ARG A 15 6.01 -10.77 13.78
N ALA A 16 6.83 -11.81 13.69
CA ALA A 16 7.66 -12.31 14.79
C ALA A 16 8.93 -11.47 15.01
N ASP A 17 9.59 -11.04 13.94
CA ASP A 17 10.96 -10.49 14.00
C ASP A 17 10.99 -8.95 13.95
N CYS A 18 9.86 -8.28 13.65
CA CYS A 18 9.82 -6.82 13.52
C CYS A 18 9.86 -6.13 14.88
N SER A 19 11.00 -5.48 15.17
CA SER A 19 11.24 -4.72 16.39
C SER A 19 10.36 -3.47 16.51
N ASP A 20 10.14 -3.01 17.74
CA ASP A 20 9.36 -1.80 18.01
C ASP A 20 9.97 -0.56 17.32
N GLU A 21 11.30 -0.46 17.28
CA GLU A 21 11.99 0.64 16.59
C GLU A 21 11.64 0.68 15.09
N VAL A 22 11.70 -0.47 14.42
CA VAL A 22 11.36 -0.58 12.99
C VAL A 22 9.88 -0.26 12.75
N ARG A 23 8.98 -0.72 13.64
CA ARG A 23 7.54 -0.39 13.56
C ARG A 23 7.33 1.11 13.64
N THR A 24 7.93 1.77 14.64
CA THR A 24 7.82 3.22 14.81
C THR A 24 8.40 4.00 13.63
N GLN A 25 9.49 3.54 13.01
CA GLN A 25 10.03 4.15 11.80
C GLN A 25 9.05 4.03 10.61
N TYR A 26 8.43 2.86 10.43
CA TYR A 26 7.43 2.62 9.38
C TYR A 26 6.16 3.47 9.57
N GLU A 27 5.64 3.51 10.80
CA GLU A 27 4.49 4.35 11.19
C GLU A 27 4.77 5.84 10.89
N ASN A 28 5.93 6.34 11.32
CA ASN A 28 6.33 7.72 11.07
C ASN A 28 6.48 8.04 9.58
N ALA A 29 7.04 7.13 8.78
CA ALA A 29 7.17 7.31 7.35
C ALA A 29 5.79 7.45 6.67
N ILE A 30 4.84 6.60 7.03
CA ILE A 30 3.46 6.68 6.52
C ILE A 30 2.77 7.95 6.99
N ARG A 31 2.91 8.31 8.27
CA ARG A 31 2.33 9.54 8.82
C ARG A 31 2.81 10.77 8.04
N VAL A 32 4.12 10.94 7.87
CA VAL A 32 4.70 12.07 7.13
C VAL A 32 4.25 12.06 5.66
N LEU A 33 4.14 10.89 5.04
CA LEU A 33 3.62 10.75 3.68
C LEU A 33 2.17 11.26 3.57
N LEU A 34 1.29 10.84 4.48
CA LEU A 34 -0.12 11.21 4.49
C LEU A 34 -0.40 12.64 4.95
N GLU A 35 0.50 13.24 5.74
CA GLU A 35 0.49 14.66 6.10
C GLU A 35 0.85 15.55 4.90
N ARG A 36 1.74 15.08 4.02
CA ARG A 36 2.21 15.86 2.87
C ARG A 36 1.35 15.70 1.62
N TYR A 37 0.82 14.49 1.39
CA TYR A 37 0.13 14.13 0.15
C TYR A 37 -1.27 13.62 0.43
N ASN A 38 -2.26 14.50 0.31
CA ASN A 38 -3.65 14.14 0.43
C ASN A 38 -4.12 13.35 -0.80
N THR A 39 -4.53 12.10 -0.60
CA THR A 39 -4.98 11.18 -1.66
C THR A 39 -6.35 11.53 -2.24
N THR A 40 -7.03 12.57 -1.74
CA THR A 40 -8.17 13.16 -2.46
C THR A 40 -7.71 13.79 -3.78
N ILE A 41 -6.47 14.31 -3.85
CA ILE A 41 -5.84 14.72 -5.10
C ILE A 41 -5.46 13.46 -5.88
N TYR A 42 -5.96 13.34 -7.11
CA TYR A 42 -5.86 12.11 -7.91
C TYR A 42 -4.42 11.66 -8.14
N GLU A 43 -3.51 12.57 -8.52
CA GLU A 43 -2.10 12.23 -8.76
C GLU A 43 -1.41 11.70 -7.50
N ASN A 44 -1.77 12.21 -6.32
CA ASN A 44 -1.18 11.79 -5.05
C ASN A 44 -1.54 10.35 -4.71
N ARG A 45 -2.66 9.80 -5.23
CA ARG A 45 -3.04 8.39 -4.98
C ARG A 45 -1.97 7.42 -5.45
N PHE A 46 -1.39 7.67 -6.62
CA PHE A 46 -0.37 6.81 -7.21
C PHE A 46 0.95 6.91 -6.45
N VAL A 47 1.36 8.13 -6.09
CA VAL A 47 2.63 8.34 -5.38
C VAL A 47 2.55 7.85 -3.94
N VAL A 48 1.42 8.05 -3.25
CA VAL A 48 1.21 7.48 -1.92
C VAL A 48 1.20 5.96 -1.97
N GLY A 49 0.51 5.35 -2.95
CA GLY A 49 0.52 3.90 -3.14
C GLY A 49 1.94 3.35 -3.36
N GLY A 50 2.67 3.90 -4.32
CA GLY A 50 4.05 3.47 -4.61
C GLY A 50 5.02 3.71 -3.46
N ALA A 51 4.88 4.81 -2.71
CA ALA A 51 5.72 5.04 -1.53
C ALA A 51 5.44 4.00 -0.42
N VAL A 52 4.18 3.60 -0.22
CA VAL A 52 3.82 2.56 0.75
C VAL A 52 4.37 1.19 0.32
N GLU A 53 4.39 0.87 -0.98
CA GLU A 53 5.07 -0.32 -1.50
C GLU A 53 6.56 -0.31 -1.16
N VAL A 54 7.24 0.82 -1.38
CA VAL A 54 8.66 1.01 -1.04
C VAL A 54 8.90 0.82 0.45
N PHE A 55 8.10 1.48 1.30
CA PHE A 55 8.22 1.34 2.76
C PHE A 55 7.98 -0.10 3.22
N THR A 56 7.03 -0.80 2.59
CA THR A 56 6.70 -2.17 2.94
C THR A 56 7.79 -3.15 2.48
N CYS A 57 8.44 -2.87 1.34
CA CYS A 57 9.63 -3.60 0.94
C CYS A 57 10.78 -3.35 1.95
N ALA A 58 10.97 -2.11 2.40
CA ALA A 58 12.01 -1.78 3.38
C ALA A 58 11.79 -2.48 4.73
N ILE A 59 10.54 -2.52 5.25
CA ILE A 59 10.26 -3.19 6.52
C ILE A 59 10.45 -4.71 6.41
N LEU A 60 10.09 -5.34 5.29
CA LEU A 60 10.39 -6.75 5.03
C LEU A 60 11.90 -7.02 5.02
N ARG A 61 12.68 -6.16 4.35
CA ARG A 61 14.14 -6.28 4.31
C ARG A 61 14.79 -6.08 5.68
N SER A 62 14.22 -5.23 6.54
CA SER A 62 14.74 -4.98 7.90
C SER A 62 14.74 -6.23 8.79
N VAL A 63 13.83 -7.18 8.54
CA VAL A 63 13.78 -8.49 9.23
C VAL A 63 14.51 -9.60 8.46
N GLY A 64 15.31 -9.24 7.45
CA GLY A 64 16.12 -10.17 6.67
C GLY A 64 15.35 -10.99 5.63
N ILE A 65 14.24 -10.45 5.10
CA ILE A 65 13.53 -11.02 3.95
C ILE A 65 14.11 -10.40 2.67
N ASP A 66 14.72 -11.23 1.82
CA ASP A 66 15.28 -10.78 0.55
C ASP A 66 14.17 -10.61 -0.50
N CYS A 67 13.63 -9.39 -0.56
CA CYS A 67 12.59 -9.01 -1.51
C CYS A 67 12.96 -7.74 -2.28
N THR A 68 12.31 -7.57 -3.43
CA THR A 68 12.49 -6.40 -4.31
C THR A 68 11.14 -5.88 -4.78
N LEU A 69 11.09 -4.59 -5.13
CA LEU A 69 9.93 -4.04 -5.84
C LEU A 69 9.78 -4.76 -7.20
N TYR A 70 8.54 -5.06 -7.58
CA TYR A 70 8.24 -5.76 -8.81
C TYR A 70 7.39 -4.88 -9.72
N SER A 71 8.02 -4.34 -10.76
CA SER A 71 7.44 -3.32 -11.65
C SER A 71 7.28 -3.78 -13.11
N SER A 72 7.24 -5.10 -13.36
CA SER A 72 7.06 -5.62 -14.73
C SER A 72 5.61 -5.50 -15.19
N GLN A 73 5.38 -5.47 -16.51
CA GLN A 73 4.01 -5.49 -17.05
C GLN A 73 3.26 -6.81 -16.78
N GLU A 74 3.99 -7.87 -16.44
CA GLU A 74 3.45 -9.18 -16.06
C GLU A 74 3.24 -9.32 -14.54
N ALA A 75 3.52 -8.26 -13.78
CA ALA A 75 3.40 -8.26 -12.33
C ALA A 75 1.95 -8.39 -11.87
N LYS A 76 1.71 -9.36 -10.99
CA LYS A 76 0.43 -9.56 -10.28
C LYS A 76 0.46 -8.98 -8.87
N GLY A 77 1.66 -8.87 -8.28
CA GLY A 77 1.90 -8.20 -7.01
C GLY A 77 2.97 -7.12 -7.14
N ASP A 78 3.15 -6.37 -6.06
CA ASP A 78 3.98 -5.17 -6.02
C ASP A 78 5.39 -5.48 -5.47
N ILE A 79 5.54 -6.59 -4.74
CA ILE A 79 6.81 -7.07 -4.18
C ILE A 79 7.06 -8.52 -4.60
N LEU A 80 8.27 -8.78 -5.11
CA LEU A 80 8.79 -10.12 -5.39
C LEU A 80 9.48 -10.68 -4.14
N LEU A 81 9.01 -11.83 -3.69
CA LEU A 81 9.48 -12.57 -2.53
C LEU A 81 10.43 -13.72 -2.95
N PRO A 82 11.21 -14.28 -2.01
CA PRO A 82 12.04 -15.44 -2.29
C PRO A 82 11.25 -16.59 -2.93
N GLY A 83 11.86 -17.26 -3.91
CA GLY A 83 11.22 -18.34 -4.65
C GLY A 83 10.22 -17.88 -5.73
N GLY A 84 10.28 -16.61 -6.13
CA GLY A 84 9.49 -16.06 -7.25
C GLY A 84 8.02 -15.79 -6.91
N LYS A 85 7.69 -15.75 -5.62
CA LYS A 85 6.33 -15.47 -5.12
C LYS A 85 6.07 -13.96 -5.10
N GLN A 86 4.81 -13.57 -5.20
CA GLN A 86 4.44 -12.16 -5.30
C GLN A 86 3.42 -11.83 -4.22
N VAL A 87 3.55 -10.63 -3.65
CA VAL A 87 2.58 -10.07 -2.72
C VAL A 87 2.17 -8.69 -3.18
N SER A 88 0.89 -8.38 -3.11
CA SER A 88 0.36 -7.05 -3.40
C SER A 88 0.22 -6.22 -2.13
N ILE A 89 0.42 -4.92 -2.23
CA ILE A 89 0.30 -3.95 -1.14
C ILE A 89 -0.88 -3.06 -1.42
N LYS A 90 -1.78 -2.88 -0.44
CA LYS A 90 -2.94 -1.98 -0.57
C LYS A 90 -3.10 -1.10 0.66
N GLY A 91 -3.08 0.21 0.46
CA GLY A 91 -3.35 1.19 1.52
C GLY A 91 -4.84 1.47 1.72
N SER A 92 -5.29 1.52 2.96
CA SER A 92 -6.62 2.00 3.35
C SER A 92 -6.51 3.05 4.46
N PHE A 93 -6.45 4.32 4.04
CA PHE A 93 -6.06 5.41 4.93
C PHE A 93 -7.20 6.32 5.40
N THR A 94 -8.46 6.02 5.10
CA THR A 94 -9.56 6.96 5.40
C THR A 94 -10.04 6.91 6.85
N GLY A 95 -9.64 5.90 7.62
CA GLY A 95 -10.18 5.62 8.96
C GLY A 95 -11.66 5.22 8.95
N LYS A 96 -12.29 5.07 7.77
CA LYS A 96 -13.70 4.70 7.62
C LYS A 96 -13.83 3.22 7.29
N ARG A 97 -14.98 2.64 7.63
CA ARG A 97 -15.38 1.27 7.29
C ARG A 97 -15.69 1.15 5.79
N GLN A 98 -14.66 1.13 4.96
CA GLN A 98 -14.78 1.10 3.50
C GLN A 98 -14.03 -0.09 2.89
N GLY A 99 -14.41 -0.45 1.67
CA GLY A 99 -13.69 -1.45 0.89
C GLY A 99 -12.35 -0.94 0.36
N VAL A 100 -11.52 -1.87 -0.10
CA VAL A 100 -10.19 -1.61 -0.67
C VAL A 100 -10.16 -2.10 -2.10
N ILE A 101 -9.72 -1.25 -3.02
CA ILE A 101 -9.50 -1.64 -4.42
C ILE A 101 -8.34 -2.62 -4.47
N LEU A 102 -8.59 -3.85 -4.91
CA LEU A 102 -7.58 -4.88 -5.09
C LEU A 102 -6.84 -4.68 -6.42
N MET A 103 -7.56 -4.34 -7.49
CA MET A 103 -6.97 -4.04 -8.79
C MET A 103 -7.90 -3.20 -9.67
N ASN A 104 -7.30 -2.41 -10.56
CA ASN A 104 -7.99 -1.74 -11.65
C ASN A 104 -8.02 -2.66 -12.88
N LYS A 105 -9.12 -2.71 -13.62
CA LYS A 105 -9.35 -3.60 -14.76
C LYS A 105 -9.17 -2.93 -16.13
N ARG A 106 -8.45 -1.79 -16.20
CA ARG A 106 -8.15 -0.96 -17.40
C ARG A 106 -8.41 -1.66 -18.76
N GLY A 107 -9.66 -1.65 -19.24
CA GLY A 107 -10.04 -2.30 -20.52
C GLY A 107 -11.11 -3.41 -20.44
N GLY A 108 -11.59 -3.77 -19.26
CA GLY A 108 -12.67 -4.75 -19.08
C GLY A 108 -12.20 -6.21 -19.01
N GLY A 109 -13.14 -7.11 -18.74
CA GLY A 109 -12.90 -8.53 -18.46
C GLY A 109 -13.12 -8.89 -16.99
N THR A 110 -13.50 -10.14 -16.73
CA THR A 110 -13.59 -10.67 -15.37
C THR A 110 -12.17 -10.94 -14.86
N ARG A 111 -11.78 -10.30 -13.76
CA ARG A 111 -10.55 -10.62 -13.04
C ARG A 111 -10.91 -11.03 -11.63
N GLU A 112 -10.27 -12.09 -11.17
CA GLU A 112 -10.41 -12.57 -9.80
C GLU A 112 -9.23 -12.10 -8.96
N TRP A 113 -9.44 -12.03 -7.65
CA TRP A 113 -8.35 -11.84 -6.73
C TRP A 113 -7.56 -13.14 -6.66
N ASP A 114 -6.28 -13.13 -7.04
CA ASP A 114 -5.45 -14.34 -7.16
C ASP A 114 -4.07 -14.22 -6.48
N THR A 115 -3.84 -13.12 -5.77
CA THR A 115 -2.53 -12.74 -5.23
C THR A 115 -2.63 -12.49 -3.73
N ALA A 116 -1.67 -12.96 -2.92
CA ALA A 116 -1.65 -12.63 -1.49
C ALA A 116 -1.48 -11.10 -1.32
N THR A 117 -2.15 -10.52 -0.32
CA THR A 117 -2.17 -9.07 -0.13
C THR A 117 -1.82 -8.69 1.30
N LEU A 118 -0.93 -7.69 1.44
CA LEU A 118 -0.72 -6.95 2.68
C LEU A 118 -1.51 -5.64 2.61
N PHE A 119 -2.53 -5.52 3.44
CA PHE A 119 -3.31 -4.30 3.60
C PHE A 119 -2.68 -3.43 4.69
N VAL A 120 -2.35 -2.18 4.35
CA VAL A 120 -1.84 -1.19 5.31
C VAL A 120 -3.02 -0.30 5.71
N VAL A 121 -3.55 -0.52 6.92
CA VAL A 121 -4.86 -0.01 7.34
C VAL A 121 -4.72 0.93 8.53
N SER A 122 -5.28 2.14 8.41
CA SER A 122 -5.24 3.12 9.50
C SER A 122 -5.82 2.59 10.81
N ASN A 123 -5.18 2.93 11.93
CA ASN A 123 -5.54 2.50 13.29
C ASN A 123 -5.61 0.97 13.49
N VAL A 124 -4.99 0.19 12.60
CA VAL A 124 -4.96 -1.27 12.68
C VAL A 124 -3.54 -1.79 12.49
N GLY A 125 -2.88 -1.43 11.39
CA GLY A 125 -1.54 -1.93 11.05
C GLY A 125 -1.49 -2.66 9.72
N ILE A 126 -0.61 -3.66 9.62
CA ILE A 126 -0.48 -4.50 8.43
C ILE A 126 -1.36 -5.73 8.60
N VAL A 127 -2.29 -5.95 7.67
CA VAL A 127 -3.22 -7.08 7.66
C VAL A 127 -2.90 -7.99 6.47
N TYR A 128 -2.73 -9.28 6.72
CA TYR A 128 -2.56 -10.29 5.69
C TYR A 128 -3.90 -10.83 5.20
N GLY A 129 -4.03 -11.01 3.89
CA GLY A 129 -5.21 -11.66 3.32
C GLY A 129 -4.92 -12.37 2.01
N THR A 130 -5.74 -13.39 1.74
CA THR A 130 -5.75 -14.12 0.47
C THR A 130 -7.20 -14.37 0.04
N PRO A 131 -7.44 -14.67 -1.25
CA PRO A 131 -8.79 -14.97 -1.75
C PRO A 131 -9.50 -16.09 -0.98
N ALA A 132 -8.75 -17.06 -0.47
CA ALA A 132 -9.29 -18.22 0.26
C ALA A 132 -9.74 -17.90 1.70
N MET A 133 -9.42 -16.70 2.21
CA MET A 133 -9.69 -16.30 3.60
C MET A 133 -10.98 -15.48 3.76
N VAL A 134 -11.66 -15.14 2.67
CA VAL A 134 -12.88 -14.33 2.68
C VAL A 134 -14.00 -15.04 1.93
N GLY A 135 -15.25 -14.63 2.15
CA GLY A 135 -16.40 -15.18 1.44
C GLY A 135 -16.44 -14.76 -0.03
N PRO A 136 -17.14 -15.51 -0.90
CA PRO A 136 -17.28 -15.19 -2.32
C PRO A 136 -17.93 -13.82 -2.55
N ASP A 137 -18.86 -13.41 -1.67
CA ASP A 137 -19.51 -12.11 -1.77
C ASP A 137 -18.60 -10.97 -1.29
N ASP A 138 -17.54 -11.23 -0.53
CA ASP A 138 -16.68 -10.18 0.01
C ASP A 138 -15.85 -9.48 -1.06
N VAL A 139 -15.65 -10.10 -2.21
CA VAL A 139 -14.97 -9.51 -3.35
C VAL A 139 -16.00 -9.13 -4.40
N LYS A 140 -16.07 -7.83 -4.73
CA LYS A 140 -17.03 -7.30 -5.69
C LYS A 140 -16.33 -6.68 -6.88
N ASP A 141 -16.77 -7.10 -8.07
CA ASP A 141 -16.51 -6.39 -9.31
C ASP A 141 -17.44 -5.16 -9.39
N VAL A 142 -16.85 -3.97 -9.49
CA VAL A 142 -17.58 -2.69 -9.58
C VAL A 142 -17.40 -2.00 -10.93
N GLY A 143 -17.13 -2.78 -11.98
CA GLY A 143 -16.99 -2.29 -13.34
C GLY A 143 -15.53 -2.07 -13.72
N ASP A 144 -14.92 -0.97 -13.25
CA ASP A 144 -13.53 -0.64 -13.55
C ASP A 144 -12.52 -1.25 -12.58
N SER A 145 -13.00 -1.82 -11.48
CA SER A 145 -12.18 -2.25 -10.34
C SER A 145 -12.72 -3.54 -9.72
N LEU A 146 -11.82 -4.31 -9.13
CA LEU A 146 -12.15 -5.37 -8.18
C LEU A 146 -11.91 -4.86 -6.77
N VAL A 147 -12.89 -4.99 -5.88
CA VAL A 147 -12.88 -4.40 -4.53
C VAL A 147 -13.11 -5.47 -3.48
N LEU A 148 -12.22 -5.55 -2.48
CA LEU A 148 -12.52 -6.23 -1.23
C LEU A 148 -13.44 -5.34 -0.41
N ARG A 149 -14.68 -5.76 -0.19
CA ARG A 149 -15.64 -5.03 0.63
C ARG A 149 -15.21 -5.02 2.10
N TYR A 150 -15.69 -4.02 2.85
CA TYR A 150 -15.35 -3.88 4.26
C TYR A 150 -15.63 -5.13 5.10
N PRO A 151 -16.74 -5.89 4.93
CA PRO A 151 -16.96 -7.12 5.70
C PRO A 151 -15.83 -8.14 5.56
N GLY A 152 -15.31 -8.36 4.34
CA GLY A 152 -14.15 -9.22 4.11
C GLY A 152 -12.85 -8.67 4.69
N LEU A 153 -12.62 -7.35 4.62
CA LEU A 153 -11.47 -6.76 5.30
C LEU A 153 -11.60 -6.89 6.83
N ALA A 154 -12.80 -6.70 7.37
CA ALA A 154 -13.09 -6.80 8.80
C ALA A 154 -12.93 -8.22 9.32
N SER A 155 -13.29 -9.25 8.53
CA SER A 155 -13.07 -10.65 8.91
C SER A 155 -11.58 -10.99 8.99
N LEU A 156 -10.76 -10.45 8.07
CA LEU A 156 -9.31 -10.59 8.13
C LEU A 156 -8.72 -9.90 9.39
N ILE A 157 -9.20 -8.68 9.70
CA ILE A 157 -8.77 -7.91 10.88
C ILE A 157 -9.17 -8.61 12.18
N ALA A 158 -10.31 -9.30 12.21
CA ALA A 158 -10.83 -9.96 13.41
C ALA A 158 -9.97 -11.14 13.89
N ASP A 159 -9.13 -11.70 13.01
CA ASP A 159 -8.17 -12.75 13.38
C ASP A 159 -6.78 -12.14 13.66
N PRO A 160 -6.32 -12.13 14.93
CA PRO A 160 -5.02 -11.57 15.30
C PRO A 160 -3.83 -12.27 14.63
N ALA A 161 -4.00 -13.50 14.13
CA ALA A 161 -2.97 -14.18 13.38
C ALA A 161 -2.71 -13.55 12.01
N ASN A 162 -3.61 -12.68 11.53
CA ASN A 162 -3.47 -11.97 10.27
C ASN A 162 -3.08 -10.50 10.46
N VAL A 163 -2.82 -10.04 11.69
CA VAL A 163 -2.56 -8.62 11.99
C VAL A 163 -1.18 -8.44 12.62
N ILE A 164 -0.43 -7.47 12.10
CA ILE A 164 0.71 -6.84 12.78
C ILE A 164 0.24 -5.47 13.26
N PRO A 165 -0.06 -5.31 14.56
CA PRO A 165 -0.58 -4.04 15.09
C PRO A 165 0.44 -2.91 14.92
N MET A 166 0.00 -1.80 14.32
CA MET A 166 0.79 -0.58 14.13
C MET A 166 -0.13 0.65 14.14
N ASP A 167 0.38 1.79 14.60
CA ASP A 167 -0.30 3.09 14.58
C ASP A 167 -0.19 3.76 13.20
N ILE A 168 -0.95 3.21 12.24
CA ILE A 168 -1.01 3.75 10.89
C ILE A 168 -1.91 4.98 10.87
N ALA A 169 -1.34 6.13 10.51
CA ALA A 169 -2.05 7.39 10.46
C ALA A 169 -3.29 7.37 9.54
N VAL A 170 -4.31 8.14 9.91
CA VAL A 170 -5.45 8.45 9.05
C VAL A 170 -5.06 9.61 8.13
N LYS A 171 -5.40 9.50 6.84
CA LYS A 171 -5.17 10.56 5.86
C LYS A 171 -5.89 11.85 6.26
N GLN A 172 -5.36 12.97 5.81
CA GLN A 172 -6.02 14.26 6.02
C GLN A 172 -7.45 14.31 5.42
N PRO A 173 -8.37 15.06 6.05
CA PRO A 173 -9.68 15.36 5.50
C PRO A 173 -9.61 15.96 4.10
N THR A 174 -10.68 15.78 3.32
CA THR A 174 -10.78 16.34 1.96
C THR A 174 -10.68 17.87 1.93
N GLU A 175 -11.14 18.53 2.98
CA GLU A 175 -11.13 20.00 3.12
C GLU A 175 -9.71 20.58 3.24
N MET A 176 -8.72 19.76 3.61
CA MET A 176 -7.33 20.19 3.77
C MET A 176 -6.49 20.07 2.48
N THR A 177 -7.11 19.79 1.32
CA THR A 177 -6.39 19.65 0.05
C THR A 177 -5.60 20.90 -0.36
N GLY A 178 -6.01 22.10 0.07
CA GLY A 178 -5.31 23.36 -0.17
C GLY A 178 -3.93 23.46 0.48
N PHE A 179 -3.63 22.61 1.46
CA PHE A 179 -2.32 22.54 2.14
C PHE A 179 -1.50 21.32 1.69
N SER A 180 -2.04 20.50 0.79
CA SER A 180 -1.38 19.31 0.29
C SER A 180 -0.40 19.67 -0.81
N HIS A 181 0.78 19.04 -0.77
CA HIS A 181 1.67 19.06 -1.92
C HIS A 181 1.05 18.27 -3.07
N LYS A 182 1.34 18.70 -4.30
CA LYS A 182 1.18 17.88 -5.49
C LYS A 182 2.43 17.05 -5.69
N ALA A 183 2.27 15.75 -5.87
CA ALA A 183 3.41 14.86 -6.05
C ALA A 183 4.24 15.22 -7.29
N SER A 184 3.60 15.64 -8.39
CA SER A 184 4.31 16.16 -9.57
C SER A 184 5.19 17.37 -9.27
N ALA A 185 4.72 18.31 -8.45
CA ALA A 185 5.49 19.49 -8.07
C ALA A 185 6.73 19.10 -7.24
N ALA A 186 6.60 18.15 -6.31
CA ALA A 186 7.73 17.66 -5.53
C ALA A 186 8.78 16.96 -6.41
N VAL A 187 8.34 16.09 -7.33
CA VAL A 187 9.24 15.39 -8.27
C VAL A 187 9.92 16.39 -9.20
N ALA A 188 9.17 17.30 -9.82
CA ALA A 188 9.74 18.29 -10.73
C ALA A 188 10.75 19.20 -10.01
N ARG A 189 10.45 19.64 -8.79
CA ARG A 189 11.38 20.43 -7.98
C ARG A 189 12.67 19.66 -7.67
N GLN A 190 12.57 18.37 -7.32
CA GLN A 190 13.74 17.52 -7.07
C GLN A 190 14.61 17.37 -8.33
N VAL A 191 14.00 17.09 -9.49
CA VAL A 191 14.72 16.96 -10.77
C VAL A 191 15.42 18.27 -11.15
N LEU A 192 14.76 19.42 -11.01
CA LEU A 192 15.37 20.73 -11.29
C LEU A 192 16.54 21.03 -10.36
N PHE A 193 16.43 20.63 -9.08
CA PHE A 193 17.52 20.77 -8.12
C PHE A 193 18.72 19.89 -8.49
N GLU A 194 18.49 18.60 -8.78
CA GLU A 194 19.55 17.65 -9.16
C GLU A 194 20.25 18.03 -10.47
N THR A 195 19.51 18.62 -11.41
CA THR A 195 20.04 19.09 -12.69
C THR A 195 20.61 20.49 -12.65
N LYS A 196 20.61 21.16 -11.48
CA LYS A 196 21.07 22.54 -11.28
C LYS A 196 20.41 23.55 -12.23
N ALA A 197 19.12 23.35 -12.50
CA ALA A 197 18.33 24.19 -13.37
C ALA A 197 17.85 25.48 -12.65
N ASP A 198 18.80 26.29 -12.17
CA ASP A 198 18.55 27.40 -11.24
C ASP A 198 17.53 28.42 -11.77
N ALA A 199 17.59 28.74 -13.07
CA ALA A 199 16.63 29.65 -13.71
C ALA A 199 15.19 29.09 -13.64
N LEU A 200 15.00 27.79 -13.92
CA LEU A 200 13.68 27.15 -13.82
C LEU A 200 13.21 27.00 -12.37
N LEU A 201 14.13 26.71 -11.44
CA LEU A 201 13.81 26.59 -10.02
C LEU A 201 13.38 27.94 -9.42
N SER A 202 14.02 29.04 -9.83
CA SER A 202 13.68 30.40 -9.41
C SER A 202 12.29 30.85 -9.89
N ALA A 203 11.84 30.30 -11.02
CA ALA A 203 10.54 30.57 -11.63
C ALA A 203 9.49 29.47 -11.35
N PHE A 204 9.78 28.53 -10.43
CA PHE A 204 8.93 27.36 -10.21
C PHE A 204 7.59 27.76 -9.59
N PRO A 205 6.45 27.25 -10.11
CA PRO A 205 5.14 27.59 -9.57
C PRO A 205 5.02 27.13 -8.11
N THR A 206 4.60 28.05 -7.24
CA THR A 206 4.25 27.77 -5.84
C THR A 206 2.96 27.00 -5.74
#